data_AF-A0A258C857-F1
#
_entry.id   AF-A0A258C857-F1
#
_cell.length_a   1.000
_cell.length_b   1.000
_cell.length_c   1.000
_cell.angle_alpha   90.00
_cell.angle_beta   90.00
_cell.angle_gamma   90.00
#
_symmetry.space_group_name_H-M   'P 1'
#
loop_
_entity.id
_entity.type
_entity.pdbx_description
1 polymer ?
#
loop_
_entity_poly.entity_id
_entity_poly.type
_entity_poly.pdbx_seq_one_letter_code
_entity_poly.pdbx_strand_id
1 'polypeptide(L)'
;TVNANTRLGFAVDSRDFTVAARMLVLLGQRTVRLLTNNPQKVAQLEGAGITVIERVPHKLPANPHNERYLATKRDRTGHEF
;
A
#
# COMPACT_ATOMS: atom_id res chain seq x y z
N THR A 1 9.60 -2.33 9.86
CA THR A 1 10.01 -3.71 10.15
C THR A 1 10.24 -4.41 8.84
N VAL A 2 11.30 -3.99 8.14
CA VAL A 2 11.71 -4.60 6.87
C VAL A 2 12.63 -5.79 7.14
N ASN A 3 13.47 -5.70 8.18
CA ASN A 3 14.45 -6.72 8.53
C ASN A 3 13.88 -8.07 9.01
N ALA A 4 12.63 -8.13 9.49
CA ALA A 4 12.03 -9.40 9.92
C ALA A 4 11.59 -10.24 8.72
N ASN A 5 11.03 -9.62 7.68
CA ASN A 5 10.52 -10.32 6.50
C ASN A 5 11.65 -10.86 5.62
N THR A 6 12.74 -10.09 5.45
CA THR A 6 13.89 -10.50 4.63
C THR A 6 14.63 -11.71 5.21
N ARG A 7 14.59 -11.89 6.55
CA ARG A 7 15.29 -12.98 7.24
C ARG A 7 14.59 -14.33 7.13
N LEU A 8 13.33 -14.35 6.69
CA LEU A 8 12.49 -15.54 6.55
C LEU A 8 12.29 -15.99 5.09
N GLY A 9 12.98 -15.37 4.12
CA GLY A 9 12.92 -15.77 2.71
C GLY A 9 11.60 -15.45 1.99
N PHE A 10 10.69 -14.69 2.62
CA PHE A 10 9.45 -14.26 1.99
C PHE A 10 9.70 -13.06 1.07
N ALA A 11 9.13 -13.10 -0.13
CA ALA A 11 9.13 -11.95 -1.04
C ALA A 11 8.52 -10.72 -0.33
N VAL A 12 9.15 -9.55 -0.51
CA VAL A 12 8.85 -8.33 0.23
C VAL A 12 7.39 -7.87 0.07
N ASP A 13 6.71 -8.28 -1.01
CA ASP A 13 5.26 -8.11 -1.16
C ASP A 13 4.71 -9.05 -2.26
N SER A 14 4.27 -10.26 -1.89
CA SER A 14 3.69 -11.24 -2.82
C SER A 14 2.17 -11.14 -2.96
N ARG A 15 1.59 -9.96 -2.71
CA ARG A 15 0.13 -9.79 -2.76
C ARG A 15 -0.34 -9.55 -4.20
N ASP A 16 -1.26 -10.41 -4.64
CA ASP A 16 -2.00 -10.28 -5.88
C ASP A 16 -3.28 -9.45 -5.64
N PHE A 17 -3.34 -8.25 -6.22
CA PHE A 17 -4.48 -7.35 -6.10
C PHE A 17 -5.53 -7.55 -7.21
N THR A 18 -5.37 -8.53 -8.10
CA THR A 18 -6.33 -8.82 -9.18
C THR A 18 -7.69 -9.26 -8.64
N VAL A 19 -7.71 -9.99 -7.52
CA VAL A 19 -8.95 -10.38 -6.83
C VAL A 19 -9.73 -9.14 -6.38
N ALA A 20 -9.05 -8.17 -5.78
CA ALA A 20 -9.67 -6.92 -5.35
C ALA A 20 -10.21 -6.12 -6.55
N ALA A 21 -9.49 -6.07 -7.67
CA ALA A 21 -9.97 -5.45 -8.90
C ALA A 21 -11.24 -6.12 -9.42
N ARG A 22 -11.29 -7.46 -9.45
CA ARG A 22 -12.50 -8.21 -9.87
C ARG A 22 -13.70 -7.91 -8.98
N MET A 23 -13.50 -7.85 -7.67
CA MET A 23 -14.57 -7.49 -6.73
C MET A 23 -15.12 -6.10 -7.02
N LEU A 24 -14.24 -5.11 -7.25
CA LEU A 24 -14.66 -3.75 -7.60
C LEU A 24 -15.46 -3.71 -8.91
N VAL A 25 -15.02 -4.46 -9.94
CA VAL A 25 -15.76 -4.58 -11.21
C VAL A 25 -17.15 -5.19 -11.00
N LEU A 26 -17.27 -6.25 -10.20
CA LEU A 26 -18.57 -6.88 -9.89
C LEU A 26 -19.51 -5.93 -9.13
N LEU A 27 -18.96 -5.04 -8.32
CA LEU A 27 -19.70 -3.97 -7.63
C LEU A 27 -20.00 -2.75 -8.54
N GLY A 28 -19.61 -2.80 -9.82
CA GLY A 28 -19.75 -1.69 -10.77
C GLY A 28 -18.82 -0.51 -10.52
N GLN A 29 -17.82 -0.67 -9.63
CA GLN A 29 -16.87 0.38 -9.26
C GLN A 29 -15.61 0.25 -10.10
N ARG A 30 -15.43 1.15 -11.08
CA ARG A 30 -14.22 1.21 -11.92
C ARG A 30 -13.29 2.36 -11.56
N THR A 31 -13.73 3.26 -10.68
CA THR A 31 -12.99 4.46 -10.29
C THR A 31 -12.97 4.55 -8.78
N VAL A 32 -11.78 4.68 -8.18
CA VAL A 32 -11.62 4.68 -6.73
C VAL A 32 -10.66 5.77 -6.25
N ARG A 33 -10.94 6.30 -5.05
CA ARG A 33 -9.96 7.01 -4.23
C ARG A 33 -9.30 5.98 -3.32
N LEU A 34 -8.06 5.64 -3.61
CA LEU A 34 -7.40 4.49 -3.00
C LEU A 34 -6.63 4.90 -1.74
N LEU A 35 -7.07 4.40 -0.58
CA LEU A 35 -6.35 4.53 0.68
C LEU A 35 -5.13 3.57 0.67
N THR A 36 -3.95 4.07 0.32
CA THR A 36 -2.72 3.25 0.25
C THR A 36 -1.43 4.06 0.37
N ASN A 37 -0.49 3.51 1.15
CA ASN A 37 0.91 3.98 1.16
C ASN A 37 1.81 3.13 0.22
N ASN A 38 1.29 2.04 -0.36
CA ASN A 38 2.02 1.17 -1.27
C ASN A 38 1.76 1.57 -2.74
N PRO A 39 2.76 2.06 -3.49
CA PRO A 39 2.61 2.38 -4.91
C PRO A 39 2.38 1.15 -5.81
N GLN A 40 2.88 -0.04 -5.44
CA GLN A 40 2.67 -1.26 -6.24
C GLN A 40 1.19 -1.66 -6.29
N LYS A 41 0.44 -1.38 -5.22
CA LYS A 41 -1.02 -1.62 -5.17
C LYS A 41 -1.79 -0.75 -6.17
N VAL A 42 -1.30 0.47 -6.43
CA VAL A 42 -1.88 1.38 -7.42
C VAL A 42 -1.69 0.79 -8.82
N ALA A 43 -0.45 0.47 -9.16
CA ALA A 43 -0.10 -0.08 -10.47
C ALA A 43 -0.85 -1.38 -10.81
N GLN A 44 -1.02 -2.28 -9.85
CA GLN A 44 -1.78 -3.52 -10.08
C GLN A 44 -3.28 -3.29 -10.28
N LEU A 45 -3.89 -2.31 -9.59
CA LEU A 45 -5.31 -1.98 -9.78
C LEU A 45 -5.54 -1.29 -11.13
N GLU A 46 -4.66 -0.37 -11.51
CA GLU A 46 -4.70 0.31 -12.82
C GLU A 46 -4.49 -0.69 -13.97
N GLY A 47 -3.52 -1.60 -13.84
CA GLY A 47 -3.30 -2.68 -14.81
C GLY A 47 -4.48 -3.65 -14.93
N ALA A 48 -5.32 -3.74 -13.90
CA ALA A 48 -6.55 -4.54 -13.90
C ALA A 48 -7.79 -3.75 -14.35
N GLY A 49 -7.63 -2.52 -14.84
CA GLY A 49 -8.71 -1.68 -15.38
C GLY A 49 -9.49 -0.87 -14.33
N ILE A 50 -8.93 -0.69 -13.14
CA ILE A 50 -9.48 0.18 -12.09
C ILE A 50 -8.73 1.52 -12.10
N THR A 51 -9.44 2.61 -12.37
CA THR A 51 -8.89 3.96 -12.34
C THR A 51 -8.71 4.43 -10.90
N VAL A 52 -7.47 4.77 -10.52
CA VAL A 52 -7.16 5.37 -9.21
C VAL A 52 -7.08 6.89 -9.38
N ILE A 53 -8.15 7.61 -9.05
CA ILE A 53 -8.20 9.08 -9.22
C ILE A 53 -7.48 9.86 -8.12
N GLU A 54 -7.26 9.22 -6.98
CA GLU A 54 -6.59 9.84 -5.85
C GLU A 54 -5.96 8.75 -4.99
N ARG A 55 -4.73 9.00 -4.52
CA ARG A 55 -4.12 8.21 -3.45
C ARG A 55 -4.34 8.93 -2.13
N VAL A 56 -5.17 8.36 -1.27
CA VAL A 56 -5.37 8.88 0.08
C VAL A 56 -4.28 8.27 0.97
N PRO A 57 -3.44 9.08 1.64
CA PRO A 57 -2.45 8.56 2.58
C PRO A 57 -3.15 7.82 3.73
N HIS A 58 -2.71 6.60 4.00
CA HIS A 58 -3.19 5.87 5.17
C HIS A 58 -2.41 6.37 6.40
N LYS A 59 -2.90 7.46 7.01
CA LYS A 59 -2.39 8.01 8.27
C LYS A 59 -3.13 7.34 9.43
N LEU A 60 -2.49 6.38 10.08
CA LEU A 60 -2.92 5.96 11.42
C LEU A 60 -2.40 7.00 12.42
N PRO A 61 -3.20 7.45 13.41
CA PRO A 61 -2.65 8.24 14.51
C PRO A 61 -1.56 7.42 15.21
N ALA A 62 -0.46 8.09 15.56
CA ALA A 62 0.66 7.47 16.26
C ALA A 62 0.16 6.95 17.61
N ASN A 63 0.17 5.64 17.80
CA ASN A 63 0.00 5.01 19.11
C ASN A 63 1.39 5.01 19.78
N PRO A 64 1.53 5.29 21.09
CA PRO A 64 2.81 5.36 21.82
C PRO A 64 3.80 4.20 21.59
N HIS A 65 3.35 3.05 21.08
CA HIS A 65 4.23 1.94 20.68
C HIS A 65 4.95 2.11 19.32
N ASN A 66 4.61 3.11 18.51
CA ASN A 66 5.10 3.28 17.12
C ASN A 66 6.04 4.49 16.91
N GLU A 67 6.34 5.29 17.93
CA GLU A 67 7.19 6.50 17.80
C GLU A 67 8.60 6.17 17.28
N ARG A 68 9.25 5.14 17.85
CA ARG A 68 10.57 4.67 17.38
C ARG A 68 10.55 4.12 15.95
N TYR A 69 9.40 3.59 15.53
CA TYR A 69 9.23 2.99 14.21
C TYR A 69 9.13 4.05 13.10
N LEU A 70 8.42 5.15 13.38
CA LEU A 70 8.24 6.24 12.42
C LEU A 70 9.50 7.08 12.23
N ALA A 71 10.35 7.22 13.26
CA ALA A 71 11.63 7.91 13.14
C ALA A 71 12.59 7.22 12.14
N THR A 72 12.64 5.89 12.13
CA THR A 72 13.57 5.14 11.27
C THR A 72 13.10 5.05 9.81
N LYS A 73 11.78 5.15 9.57
CA LYS A 73 11.17 5.09 8.23
C LYS A 73 11.42 6.36 7.41
N ARG A 74 11.65 7.51 8.07
CA ARG A 74 11.95 8.79 7.43
C ARG A 74 13.36 8.83 6.82
N ASP A 75 14.34 8.21 7.47
CA ASP A 75 15.75 8.38 7.08
C ASP A 75 16.22 7.36 6.01
N ARG A 76 15.43 6.32 5.70
CA ARG A 76 15.91 5.20 4.86
C ARG A 76 15.19 4.97 3.54
N THR A 77 14.05 5.61 3.32
CA THR A 77 13.27 5.47 2.09
C THR A 77 12.75 6.86 1.76
N GLY A 78 13.26 7.46 0.69
CA GLY A 78 12.90 8.81 0.21
C GLY A 78 11.41 8.94 -0.09
N HIS A 79 10.61 9.02 0.97
CA HIS A 79 9.22 9.41 0.93
C HIS A 79 9.21 10.92 1.13
N GLU A 80 9.14 11.64 0.01
CA GLU A 80 8.63 13.02 0.01
C GLU A 80 7.24 13.01 0.65
N PHE A 81 7.06 13.88 1.63
CA PHE A 81 5.74 14.30 2.08
C PHE A 81 5.08 15.15 1.00
#